data_AF-A0A661WJJ9-F1
#
_entry.id   AF-A0A661WJJ9-F1
#
_cell.length_a   1.000
_cell.length_b   1.000
_cell.length_c   1.000
_cell.angle_alpha   90.00
_cell.angle_beta   90.00
_cell.angle_gamma   90.00
#
_symmetry.space_group_name_H-M   'P 1'
#
loop_
_entity.id
_entity.type
_entity.pdbx_description
1 polymer ?
#
loop_
_entity_poly.entity_id
_entity_poly.type
_entity_poly.pdbx_seq_one_letter_code
_entity_poly.pdbx_strand_id
1 'polypeptide(L)'
;MPLAFGKAIIAMNDSACSGNKYGVIFSGTSQTTVTGGGVWSNGCLTGNGTSFTVTVNDGGVGFAGSSTGTLSNINPAPLYIPSEIPTYSTIVQEPDCSGLPNRTVPKSGDATLEPGIYDEIKWTGGNLTLGPGLYCVTGSKGISLTGGSLLGDGVTIFLESGGVSITGNVDPVDLRAPDTVPNPSPAIAGVLLYLANGNANTISVTGNSTAFYLGTVYAPDGDLYFSGASGTNPTFNTQLIGNNVEVSGGATIDINFNDEENFEKPPYLDLQK
;
A
#
# COMPACT_ATOMS: atom_id res chain seq x y z
N MET A 1 -10.87 6.34 -15.02
CA MET A 1 -9.54 7.02 -15.00
C MET A 1 -8.78 6.45 -13.83
N PRO A 2 -7.56 5.92 -14.05
CA PRO A 2 -6.80 5.32 -12.97
C PRO A 2 -6.49 6.35 -11.88
N LEU A 3 -6.50 5.91 -10.62
CA LEU A 3 -6.06 6.72 -9.49
C LEU A 3 -4.66 7.29 -9.75
N ALA A 4 -4.43 8.51 -9.29
CA ALA A 4 -3.14 9.20 -9.38
C ALA A 4 -2.53 9.23 -10.80
N PHE A 5 -3.35 9.22 -11.85
CA PHE A 5 -2.89 9.20 -13.26
C PHE A 5 -2.00 8.00 -13.60
N GLY A 6 -2.34 6.82 -13.07
CA GLY A 6 -1.64 5.56 -13.37
C GLY A 6 -0.24 5.46 -12.75
N LYS A 7 0.02 6.20 -11.65
CA LYS A 7 1.24 6.04 -10.87
C LYS A 7 1.10 4.83 -9.96
N ALA A 8 2.15 4.03 -9.86
CA ALA A 8 2.19 2.84 -9.02
C ALA A 8 2.60 3.17 -7.57
N ILE A 9 3.56 4.07 -7.39
CA ILE A 9 4.01 4.53 -6.06
C ILE A 9 3.84 6.03 -5.97
N ILE A 10 3.09 6.48 -4.97
CA ILE A 10 2.79 7.90 -4.74
C ILE A 10 3.01 8.26 -3.28
N ALA A 11 3.84 9.27 -3.04
CA ALA A 11 3.88 9.99 -1.77
C ALA A 11 3.21 11.36 -1.90
N MET A 12 2.18 11.58 -1.09
CA MET A 12 1.35 12.79 -1.09
C MET A 12 1.99 13.97 -0.33
N ASN A 13 2.92 13.70 0.59
CA ASN A 13 3.61 14.72 1.37
C ASN A 13 4.40 15.68 0.48
N ASP A 14 4.14 16.98 0.62
CA ASP A 14 4.75 18.10 -0.14
C ASP A 14 6.04 18.65 0.51
N SER A 15 6.41 18.14 1.69
CA SER A 15 7.56 18.62 2.44
C SER A 15 8.89 18.37 1.71
N ALA A 16 9.79 19.34 1.81
CA ALA A 16 11.16 19.22 1.32
C ALA A 16 11.93 18.10 2.02
N CYS A 17 13.01 17.62 1.40
CA CYS A 17 13.83 16.54 1.97
C CYS A 17 14.40 16.90 3.34
N SER A 18 14.21 16.02 4.31
CA SER A 18 14.73 16.15 5.68
C SER A 18 15.15 14.78 6.21
N GLY A 19 16.39 14.40 5.92
CA GLY A 19 16.84 13.02 6.14
C GLY A 19 15.97 12.03 5.36
N ASN A 20 15.76 10.83 5.91
CA ASN A 20 14.92 9.79 5.33
C ASN A 20 13.53 9.81 5.97
N LYS A 21 12.83 10.95 5.88
CA LYS A 21 11.52 11.11 6.54
C LYS A 21 10.36 11.35 5.58
N TYR A 22 10.58 12.06 4.48
CA TYR A 22 9.50 12.59 3.67
C TYR A 22 9.52 12.08 2.24
N GLY A 23 8.32 11.95 1.69
CA GLY A 23 8.07 11.61 0.29
C GLY A 23 8.35 10.14 -0.04
N VAL A 24 8.97 9.89 -1.19
CA VAL A 24 9.36 8.54 -1.62
C VAL A 24 10.83 8.30 -1.28
N ILE A 25 11.10 7.19 -0.60
CA ILE A 25 12.44 6.81 -0.16
C ILE A 25 12.75 5.40 -0.62
N PHE A 26 13.86 5.23 -1.34
CA PHE A 26 14.44 3.92 -1.66
C PHE A 26 15.74 3.76 -0.90
N SER A 27 15.92 2.65 -0.18
CA SER A 27 17.10 2.50 0.68
C SER A 27 17.59 1.06 0.88
N GLY A 28 18.77 0.91 1.47
CA GLY A 28 19.34 -0.40 1.77
C GLY A 28 19.79 -1.16 0.51
N THR A 29 19.31 -2.40 0.37
CA THR A 29 19.58 -3.29 -0.77
C THR A 29 18.30 -3.61 -1.54
N SER A 30 17.31 -2.72 -1.49
CA SER A 30 15.98 -2.99 -2.02
C SER A 30 16.03 -3.01 -3.54
N GLN A 31 15.25 -3.90 -4.13
CA GLN A 31 15.02 -3.92 -5.56
C GLN A 31 13.56 -3.50 -5.79
N THR A 32 13.34 -2.50 -6.65
CA THR A 32 11.99 -2.09 -7.01
C THR A 32 11.88 -2.13 -8.51
N THR A 33 10.97 -2.97 -9.01
CA THR A 33 10.57 -2.99 -10.41
C THR A 33 9.13 -2.52 -10.47
N VAL A 34 8.86 -1.53 -11.33
CA VAL A 34 7.50 -1.08 -11.65
C VAL A 34 7.33 -1.25 -13.15
N THR A 35 6.26 -1.86 -13.61
CA THR A 35 5.92 -2.03 -15.02
C THR A 35 4.51 -1.49 -15.26
N GLY A 36 4.33 -0.66 -16.29
CA GLY A 36 3.04 -0.07 -16.67
C GLY A 36 2.61 1.16 -15.85
N GLY A 37 3.29 1.45 -14.74
CA GLY A 37 3.03 2.60 -13.87
C GLY A 37 4.27 3.46 -13.62
N GLY A 38 4.15 4.48 -12.77
CA GLY A 38 5.27 5.36 -12.42
C GLY A 38 5.46 5.58 -10.92
N VAL A 39 6.57 6.21 -10.55
CA VAL A 39 6.86 6.64 -9.18
C VAL A 39 6.72 8.14 -9.09
N TRP A 40 6.06 8.63 -8.04
CA TRP A 40 5.81 10.04 -7.84
C TRP A 40 5.97 10.46 -6.37
N SER A 41 6.57 11.64 -6.16
CA SER A 41 6.59 12.31 -4.86
C SER A 41 6.19 13.79 -4.98
N ASN A 42 5.19 14.23 -4.22
CA ASN A 42 4.85 15.66 -4.16
C ASN A 42 5.99 16.49 -3.56
N GLY A 43 6.65 15.99 -2.53
CA GLY A 43 7.72 16.69 -1.83
C GLY A 43 9.09 16.12 -2.16
N CYS A 44 9.55 15.16 -1.36
CA CYS A 44 10.92 14.66 -1.42
C CYS A 44 11.05 13.32 -2.16
N LEU A 45 12.07 13.18 -3.02
CA LEU A 45 12.51 11.88 -3.53
C LEU A 45 13.93 11.57 -3.04
N THR A 46 14.09 10.47 -2.30
CA THR A 46 15.36 10.10 -1.68
C THR A 46 15.86 8.75 -2.18
N GLY A 47 17.11 8.72 -2.64
CA GLY A 47 17.89 7.50 -2.82
C GLY A 47 18.91 7.33 -1.70
N ASN A 48 18.61 6.56 -0.66
CA ASN A 48 19.48 6.43 0.50
C ASN A 48 20.40 5.20 0.42
N GLY A 49 21.70 5.43 0.27
CA GLY A 49 22.71 4.39 0.07
C GLY A 49 23.03 4.17 -1.40
N THR A 50 23.74 3.08 -1.72
CA THR A 50 24.25 2.83 -3.08
C THR A 50 23.91 1.45 -3.63
N SER A 51 23.23 0.61 -2.84
CA SER A 51 22.98 -0.79 -3.17
C SER A 51 21.54 -1.09 -3.57
N PHE A 52 20.60 -0.16 -3.36
CA PHE A 52 19.25 -0.30 -3.87
C PHE A 52 19.24 -0.10 -5.40
N THR A 53 18.22 -0.64 -6.07
CA THR A 53 17.99 -0.43 -7.50
C THR A 53 16.50 -0.22 -7.75
N VAL A 54 16.16 0.77 -8.57
CA VAL A 54 14.78 1.02 -9.00
C VAL A 54 14.72 1.01 -10.53
N THR A 55 13.87 0.17 -11.08
CA THR A 55 13.59 0.06 -12.51
C THR A 55 12.11 0.31 -12.76
N VAL A 56 11.78 1.28 -13.59
CA VAL A 56 10.42 1.56 -14.03
C VAL A 56 10.35 1.34 -15.54
N ASN A 57 9.60 0.33 -15.96
CA ASN A 57 9.33 -0.01 -17.34
C ASN A 57 7.97 0.59 -17.74
N ASP A 58 7.91 1.18 -18.95
CA ASP A 58 6.68 1.77 -19.50
C ASP A 58 6.04 2.83 -18.58
N GLY A 59 6.89 3.63 -17.92
CA GLY A 59 6.50 4.70 -17.01
C GLY A 59 7.63 5.68 -16.73
N GLY A 60 7.50 6.46 -15.67
CA GLY A 60 8.48 7.48 -15.30
C GLY A 60 8.56 7.70 -13.80
N VAL A 61 9.65 8.35 -13.39
CA VAL A 61 9.88 8.77 -12.00
C VAL A 61 9.86 10.30 -11.94
N GLY A 62 9.02 10.86 -11.07
CA GLY A 62 8.84 12.30 -10.94
C GLY A 62 8.81 12.78 -9.51
N PHE A 63 9.21 14.04 -9.29
CA PHE A 63 9.07 14.72 -8.01
C PHE A 63 8.80 16.21 -8.19
N ALA A 64 8.00 16.82 -7.32
CA ALA A 64 7.67 18.25 -7.39
C ALA A 64 8.46 19.15 -6.43
N GLY A 65 8.86 18.64 -5.27
CA GLY A 65 9.71 19.37 -4.33
C GLY A 65 11.20 19.21 -4.63
N SER A 66 11.90 18.44 -3.82
CA SER A 66 13.35 18.27 -3.88
C SER A 66 13.74 16.80 -3.98
N SER A 67 14.96 16.52 -4.44
CA SER A 67 15.52 15.17 -4.39
C SER A 67 16.91 15.15 -3.75
N THR A 68 17.28 14.01 -3.17
CA THR A 68 18.56 13.85 -2.46
C THR A 68 19.09 12.42 -2.53
N GLY A 69 20.39 12.26 -2.26
CA GLY A 69 21.07 10.97 -2.26
C GLY A 69 21.43 10.43 -3.64
N THR A 70 21.48 9.11 -3.78
CA THR A 70 21.97 8.39 -4.97
C THR A 70 20.86 8.16 -6.00
N LEU A 71 20.56 9.17 -6.81
CA LEU A 71 19.50 9.05 -7.82
C LEU A 71 19.91 8.22 -9.05
N SER A 72 21.21 7.94 -9.24
CA SER A 72 21.73 7.16 -10.37
C SER A 72 21.27 5.71 -10.40
N ASN A 73 20.78 5.20 -9.27
CA ASN A 73 20.25 3.84 -9.16
C ASN A 73 18.75 3.74 -9.49
N ILE A 74 18.15 4.86 -9.92
CA ILE A 74 16.74 4.94 -10.32
C ILE A 74 16.68 5.13 -11.84
N ASN A 75 16.05 4.19 -12.52
CA ASN A 75 15.87 4.19 -13.96
C ASN A 75 14.38 4.10 -14.33
N PRO A 76 13.83 5.01 -15.16
CA PRO A 76 14.51 6.14 -15.77
C PRO A 76 14.89 7.19 -14.71
N ALA A 77 15.85 8.05 -15.07
CA ALA A 77 16.31 9.10 -14.18
C ALA A 77 15.13 9.97 -13.69
N PRO A 78 15.03 10.30 -12.39
CA PRO A 78 13.95 11.12 -11.87
C PRO A 78 13.88 12.50 -12.53
N LEU A 79 12.68 12.93 -12.89
CA LEU A 79 12.42 14.25 -13.46
C LEU A 79 11.77 15.18 -12.44
N TYR A 80 12.31 16.39 -12.34
CA TYR A 80 11.66 17.47 -11.59
C TYR A 80 10.45 18.00 -12.39
N ILE A 81 9.27 17.94 -11.79
CA ILE A 81 8.02 18.43 -12.38
C ILE A 81 7.34 19.30 -11.31
N PRO A 82 7.30 20.63 -11.45
CA PRO A 82 6.93 21.57 -10.38
C PRO A 82 5.43 21.59 -10.03
N SER A 83 4.67 20.57 -10.43
CA SER A 83 3.25 20.45 -10.20
C SER A 83 2.98 19.15 -9.46
N GLU A 84 2.44 19.26 -8.26
CA GLU A 84 2.05 18.14 -7.41
C GLU A 84 0.90 17.34 -8.04
N ILE A 85 0.83 16.05 -7.71
CA ILE A 85 -0.38 15.27 -7.94
C ILE A 85 -1.43 15.80 -6.96
N PRO A 86 -2.56 16.33 -7.48
CA PRO A 86 -3.58 16.92 -6.65
C PRO A 86 -4.35 15.82 -5.91
N THR A 87 -4.71 16.08 -4.65
CA THR A 87 -5.42 15.13 -3.78
C THR A 87 -6.69 14.60 -4.41
N TYR A 88 -7.43 15.40 -5.19
CA TYR A 88 -8.65 14.93 -5.85
C TYR A 88 -8.40 13.76 -6.81
N SER A 89 -7.19 13.58 -7.33
CA SER A 89 -6.83 12.48 -8.23
C SER A 89 -6.61 11.16 -7.47
N THR A 90 -6.49 11.20 -6.15
CA THR A 90 -6.24 10.03 -5.29
C THR A 90 -7.40 9.71 -4.36
N ILE A 91 -8.44 10.56 -4.25
CA ILE A 91 -9.61 10.27 -3.39
C ILE A 91 -10.26 8.92 -3.73
N VAL A 92 -10.37 8.07 -2.70
CA VAL A 92 -11.19 6.85 -2.65
C VAL A 92 -12.28 7.05 -1.60
N GLN A 93 -13.53 6.72 -1.91
CA GLN A 93 -14.62 6.86 -0.93
C GLN A 93 -14.44 5.84 0.20
N GLU A 94 -14.59 6.28 1.46
CA GLU A 94 -14.54 5.39 2.62
C GLU A 94 -15.69 4.36 2.55
N PRO A 95 -15.41 3.08 2.86
CA PRO A 95 -16.45 2.06 2.91
C PRO A 95 -17.38 2.26 4.11
N ASP A 96 -18.64 1.82 3.98
CA ASP A 96 -19.62 1.89 5.06
C ASP A 96 -19.56 0.66 5.98
N CYS A 97 -19.17 0.88 7.23
CA CYS A 97 -19.09 -0.15 8.26
C CYS A 97 -20.40 -0.35 9.05
N SER A 98 -21.39 0.54 8.93
CA SER A 98 -22.55 0.62 9.85
C SER A 98 -23.47 -0.61 9.84
N GLY A 99 -23.45 -1.40 8.77
CA GLY A 99 -24.23 -2.64 8.62
C GLY A 99 -23.48 -3.93 9.00
N LEU A 100 -22.21 -3.84 9.39
CA LEU A 100 -21.38 -5.01 9.64
C LEU A 100 -21.52 -5.54 11.08
N PRO A 101 -21.46 -6.87 11.28
CA PRO A 101 -21.48 -7.44 12.62
C PRO A 101 -20.18 -7.16 13.38
N ASN A 102 -20.28 -6.90 14.69
CA ASN A 102 -19.11 -6.90 15.56
C ASN A 102 -18.53 -8.32 15.67
N ARG A 103 -17.20 -8.42 15.53
CA ARG A 103 -16.45 -9.67 15.55
C ARG A 103 -15.32 -9.59 16.58
N THR A 104 -14.80 -10.75 16.93
CA THR A 104 -13.64 -10.89 17.82
C THR A 104 -12.63 -11.83 17.19
N VAL A 105 -11.35 -11.56 17.39
CA VAL A 105 -10.29 -12.46 16.94
C VAL A 105 -10.05 -13.56 17.98
N PRO A 106 -9.97 -14.84 17.57
CA PRO A 106 -9.58 -15.93 18.47
C PRO A 106 -8.19 -15.72 19.08
N LYS A 107 -7.87 -16.45 20.16
CA LYS A 107 -6.60 -16.23 20.88
C LYS A 107 -5.41 -17.05 20.35
N SER A 108 -5.67 -18.15 19.64
CA SER A 108 -4.64 -19.10 19.19
C SER A 108 -5.21 -20.13 18.22
N GLY A 109 -4.33 -20.86 17.55
CA GLY A 109 -4.69 -21.96 16.63
C GLY A 109 -4.75 -21.48 15.20
N ASP A 110 -5.47 -22.20 14.34
CA ASP A 110 -5.85 -21.72 13.02
C ASP A 110 -7.22 -21.04 13.13
N ALA A 111 -7.44 -19.95 12.39
CA ALA A 111 -8.71 -19.23 12.41
C ALA A 111 -9.10 -18.72 11.02
N THR A 112 -10.40 -18.76 10.77
CA THR A 112 -11.04 -18.00 9.69
C THR A 112 -11.81 -16.85 10.31
N LEU A 113 -11.45 -15.62 9.94
CA LEU A 113 -12.19 -14.42 10.29
C LEU A 113 -13.21 -14.13 9.20
N GLU A 114 -14.42 -13.80 9.61
CA GLU A 114 -15.49 -13.37 8.71
C GLU A 114 -15.53 -11.84 8.61
N PRO A 115 -16.02 -11.26 7.50
CA PRO A 115 -16.22 -9.82 7.38
C PRO A 115 -17.01 -9.25 8.57
N GLY A 116 -16.62 -8.05 8.99
CA GLY A 116 -17.14 -7.45 10.22
C GLY A 116 -16.33 -6.29 10.78
N ILE A 117 -16.79 -5.80 11.92
CA ILE A 117 -16.13 -4.76 12.71
C ILE A 117 -15.26 -5.43 13.78
N TYR A 118 -13.99 -5.04 13.84
CA TYR A 118 -13.00 -5.50 14.80
C TYR A 118 -12.45 -4.31 15.59
N ASP A 119 -12.25 -4.48 16.90
CA ASP A 119 -11.49 -3.51 17.70
C ASP A 119 -9.99 -3.61 17.41
N GLU A 120 -9.47 -4.83 17.29
CA GLU A 120 -8.07 -5.13 16.99
C GLU A 120 -8.02 -6.46 16.23
N ILE A 121 -7.14 -6.56 15.24
CA ILE A 121 -6.77 -7.86 14.63
C ILE A 121 -5.34 -8.18 15.02
N LYS A 122 -5.21 -8.98 16.08
CA LYS A 122 -3.92 -9.44 16.58
C LYS A 122 -3.78 -10.95 16.40
N TRP A 123 -2.70 -11.38 15.75
CA TRP A 123 -2.42 -12.79 15.52
C TRP A 123 -0.97 -13.15 15.74
N THR A 124 -0.74 -14.24 16.47
CA THR A 124 0.60 -14.69 16.87
C THR A 124 0.70 -16.21 16.67
N GLY A 125 0.86 -16.63 15.41
CA GLY A 125 1.03 -18.03 15.01
C GLY A 125 -0.26 -18.75 14.60
N GLY A 126 -0.12 -19.80 13.78
CA GLY A 126 -1.23 -20.51 13.13
C GLY A 126 -1.72 -19.82 11.86
N ASN A 127 -2.55 -20.51 11.09
CA ASN A 127 -3.06 -19.99 9.82
C ASN A 127 -4.24 -19.03 10.07
N LEU A 128 -4.12 -17.79 9.61
CA LEU A 128 -5.22 -16.81 9.61
C LEU A 128 -5.77 -16.68 8.19
N THR A 129 -7.03 -17.03 8.01
CA THR A 129 -7.76 -16.84 6.74
C THR A 129 -8.81 -15.76 6.92
N LEU A 130 -8.91 -14.84 5.96
CA LEU A 130 -9.97 -13.85 5.87
C LEU A 130 -10.96 -14.33 4.78
N GLY A 131 -12.23 -14.52 5.16
CA GLY A 131 -13.31 -14.69 4.19
C GLY A 131 -13.51 -13.43 3.32
N PRO A 132 -14.06 -13.56 2.11
CA PRO A 132 -14.24 -12.41 1.22
C PRO A 132 -15.19 -11.37 1.82
N GLY A 133 -14.81 -10.10 1.77
CA GLY A 133 -15.64 -8.97 2.21
C GLY A 133 -14.87 -7.84 2.90
N LEU A 134 -15.61 -7.00 3.62
CA LEU A 134 -15.11 -5.80 4.29
C LEU A 134 -14.75 -6.09 5.76
N TYR A 135 -13.53 -5.70 6.14
CA TYR A 135 -13.03 -5.74 7.50
C TYR A 135 -12.80 -4.33 7.99
N CYS A 136 -13.63 -3.85 8.93
CA CYS A 136 -13.47 -2.53 9.54
C CYS A 136 -12.75 -2.67 10.88
N VAL A 137 -11.56 -2.08 11.01
CA VAL A 137 -10.79 -2.04 12.25
C VAL A 137 -10.90 -0.66 12.86
N THR A 138 -11.52 -0.59 14.03
CA THR A 138 -11.95 0.67 14.66
C THR A 138 -11.05 1.09 15.84
N GLY A 139 -10.39 0.13 16.49
CA GLY A 139 -9.55 0.41 17.65
C GLY A 139 -8.15 0.88 17.26
N SER A 140 -7.56 1.72 18.12
CA SER A 140 -6.27 2.39 17.87
C SER A 140 -5.07 1.45 17.78
N LYS A 141 -5.23 0.17 18.13
CA LYS A 141 -4.16 -0.83 18.02
C LYS A 141 -4.03 -1.40 16.61
N GLY A 142 -5.07 -1.26 15.78
CA GLY A 142 -5.05 -1.69 14.39
C GLY A 142 -4.83 -3.20 14.22
N ILE A 143 -3.92 -3.54 13.30
CA ILE A 143 -3.61 -4.91 12.89
C ILE A 143 -2.15 -5.24 13.22
N SER A 144 -1.92 -6.33 13.93
CA SER A 144 -0.58 -6.80 14.29
C SER A 144 -0.46 -8.32 14.11
N LEU A 145 0.37 -8.74 13.15
CA LEU A 145 0.72 -10.13 12.92
C LEU A 145 2.22 -10.34 13.14
N THR A 146 2.57 -11.35 13.95
CA THR A 146 3.97 -11.64 14.31
C THR A 146 4.41 -13.08 14.03
N GLY A 147 3.67 -13.82 13.18
CA GLY A 147 3.96 -15.20 12.77
C GLY A 147 2.70 -15.94 12.34
N GLY A 148 2.87 -17.14 11.73
CA GLY A 148 1.77 -17.90 11.13
C GLY A 148 1.66 -17.65 9.63
N SER A 149 0.47 -17.76 9.05
CA SER A 149 0.18 -17.36 7.66
C SER A 149 -1.01 -16.41 7.61
N LEU A 150 -1.11 -15.63 6.54
CA LEU A 150 -2.24 -14.73 6.28
C LEU A 150 -2.75 -14.92 4.87
N LEU A 151 -3.97 -15.44 4.73
CA LEU A 151 -4.63 -15.68 3.46
C LEU A 151 -5.92 -14.86 3.39
N GLY A 152 -6.22 -14.26 2.25
CA GLY A 152 -7.47 -13.56 2.02
C GLY A 152 -7.67 -13.29 0.53
N ASP A 153 -8.80 -13.73 0.00
CA ASP A 153 -9.18 -13.50 -1.39
C ASP A 153 -10.51 -12.76 -1.43
N GLY A 154 -10.56 -11.65 -2.17
CA GLY A 154 -11.71 -10.76 -2.21
C GLY A 154 -11.92 -9.94 -0.95
N VAL A 155 -10.85 -9.40 -0.35
CA VAL A 155 -10.91 -8.68 0.92
C VAL A 155 -10.54 -7.20 0.80
N THR A 156 -11.32 -6.34 1.45
CA THR A 156 -10.93 -4.94 1.71
C THR A 156 -10.80 -4.76 3.21
N ILE A 157 -9.64 -4.28 3.65
CA ILE A 157 -9.35 -4.01 5.06
C ILE A 157 -9.29 -2.51 5.26
N PHE A 158 -10.26 -1.98 5.99
CA PHE A 158 -10.39 -0.56 6.29
C PHE A 158 -10.06 -0.29 7.77
N LEU A 159 -9.15 0.64 8.02
CA LEU A 159 -8.74 1.05 9.35
C LEU A 159 -9.20 2.48 9.62
N GLU A 160 -10.25 2.62 10.43
CA GLU A 160 -10.69 3.92 10.95
C GLU A 160 -9.67 4.50 11.92
N SER A 161 -8.93 3.62 12.63
CA SER A 161 -7.86 3.97 13.55
C SER A 161 -6.79 2.89 13.60
N GLY A 162 -5.61 3.25 14.10
CA GLY A 162 -4.46 2.34 14.19
C GLY A 162 -3.77 2.09 12.85
N GLY A 163 -2.67 1.35 12.91
CA GLY A 163 -1.85 0.99 11.76
C GLY A 163 -1.88 -0.50 11.45
N VAL A 164 -1.08 -0.91 10.47
CA VAL A 164 -0.88 -2.32 10.13
C VAL A 164 0.59 -2.67 10.36
N SER A 165 0.84 -3.78 11.05
CA SER A 165 2.19 -4.30 11.27
C SER A 165 2.21 -5.80 10.98
N ILE A 166 2.82 -6.18 9.87
CA ILE A 166 3.03 -7.59 9.48
C ILE A 166 4.54 -7.87 9.59
N THR A 167 4.92 -8.64 10.62
CA THR A 167 6.31 -8.88 11.01
C THR A 167 6.51 -10.33 11.48
N GLY A 168 7.74 -10.74 11.82
CA GLY A 168 7.95 -12.00 12.56
C GLY A 168 7.77 -13.30 11.77
N ASN A 169 8.07 -13.30 10.46
CA ASN A 169 7.97 -14.48 9.58
C ASN A 169 6.54 -14.98 9.37
N VAL A 170 5.58 -14.09 9.09
CA VAL A 170 4.25 -14.50 8.59
C VAL A 170 4.42 -15.05 7.17
N ASP A 171 4.27 -16.35 6.99
CA ASP A 171 4.59 -17.09 5.77
C ASP A 171 3.56 -18.20 5.50
N PRO A 172 2.87 -18.23 4.35
CA PRO A 172 2.84 -17.16 3.33
C PRO A 172 1.96 -15.98 3.76
N VAL A 173 2.08 -14.88 3.04
CA VAL A 173 1.02 -13.86 2.97
C VAL A 173 0.46 -13.91 1.54
N ASP A 174 -0.84 -14.10 1.38
CA ASP A 174 -1.52 -13.95 0.08
C ASP A 174 -2.81 -13.18 0.34
N LEU A 175 -2.79 -11.89 -0.02
CA LEU A 175 -3.92 -10.99 0.14
C LEU A 175 -4.32 -10.40 -1.20
N ARG A 176 -5.60 -10.54 -1.54
CA ARG A 176 -6.15 -10.07 -2.81
C ARG A 176 -7.37 -9.21 -2.56
N ALA A 177 -7.34 -8.00 -3.10
CA ALA A 177 -8.50 -7.13 -3.15
C ALA A 177 -9.61 -7.80 -3.97
N PRO A 178 -10.87 -7.39 -3.78
CA PRO A 178 -11.97 -7.89 -4.59
C PRO A 178 -11.90 -7.41 -6.04
N ASP A 179 -12.35 -8.25 -6.97
CA ASP A 179 -12.49 -7.89 -8.38
C ASP A 179 -13.68 -6.94 -8.63
N THR A 180 -13.71 -6.29 -9.79
CA THR A 180 -14.69 -5.27 -10.17
C THR A 180 -16.10 -5.80 -10.43
N VAL A 181 -16.28 -7.11 -10.68
CA VAL A 181 -17.58 -7.70 -11.00
C VAL A 181 -17.75 -9.10 -10.37
N PRO A 182 -18.83 -9.32 -9.58
CA PRO A 182 -19.77 -8.32 -9.09
C PRO A 182 -19.09 -7.38 -8.08
N ASN A 183 -19.41 -6.08 -8.13
CA ASN A 183 -18.91 -5.10 -7.17
C ASN A 183 -19.28 -5.55 -5.74
N PRO A 184 -18.33 -5.99 -4.91
CA PRO A 184 -18.66 -6.66 -3.67
C PRO A 184 -18.93 -5.63 -2.59
N SER A 185 -20.11 -5.00 -2.63
CA SER A 185 -20.55 -4.14 -1.54
C SER A 185 -20.70 -4.97 -0.24
N PRO A 186 -20.14 -4.54 0.91
CA PRO A 186 -19.55 -3.21 1.17
C PRO A 186 -18.01 -3.10 0.99
N ALA A 187 -17.32 -4.16 0.55
CA ALA A 187 -15.91 -4.09 0.17
C ALA A 187 -15.69 -3.24 -1.09
N ILE A 188 -14.47 -2.78 -1.30
CA ILE A 188 -14.12 -1.87 -2.41
C ILE A 188 -13.27 -2.65 -3.40
N ALA A 189 -13.79 -2.85 -4.60
CA ALA A 189 -13.05 -3.52 -5.67
C ALA A 189 -11.71 -2.82 -5.95
N GLY A 190 -10.64 -3.60 -6.08
CA GLY A 190 -9.29 -3.08 -6.34
C GLY A 190 -8.63 -2.35 -5.17
N VAL A 191 -9.23 -2.32 -3.97
CA VAL A 191 -8.64 -1.75 -2.75
C VAL A 191 -8.46 -2.84 -1.69
N LEU A 192 -7.20 -3.08 -1.33
CA LEU A 192 -6.82 -4.11 -0.37
C LEU A 192 -6.74 -3.55 1.06
N LEU A 193 -5.96 -2.47 1.25
CA LEU A 193 -5.76 -1.79 2.54
C LEU A 193 -6.17 -0.33 2.40
N TYR A 194 -6.96 0.18 3.33
CA TYR A 194 -7.38 1.58 3.39
C TYR A 194 -7.26 2.11 4.82
N LEU A 195 -6.37 3.07 5.09
CA LEU A 195 -6.45 3.93 6.29
C LEU A 195 -7.38 5.12 6.05
N ALA A 196 -8.39 5.30 6.90
CA ALA A 196 -9.35 6.41 6.82
C ALA A 196 -8.67 7.78 6.70
N ASN A 197 -9.36 8.76 6.12
CA ASN A 197 -8.83 10.11 6.01
C ASN A 197 -8.59 10.68 7.42
N GLY A 198 -7.40 11.24 7.65
CA GLY A 198 -6.91 11.69 8.94
C GLY A 198 -6.23 10.61 9.79
N ASN A 199 -6.24 9.33 9.39
CA ASN A 199 -5.49 8.27 10.06
C ASN A 199 -4.02 8.31 9.63
N ALA A 200 -3.20 9.03 10.40
CA ALA A 200 -1.76 9.20 10.17
C ALA A 200 -0.88 8.05 10.72
N ASN A 201 -1.46 6.87 11.00
CA ASN A 201 -0.68 5.71 11.43
C ASN A 201 0.07 5.06 10.26
N THR A 202 0.97 4.13 10.59
CA THR A 202 1.83 3.47 9.61
C THR A 202 1.27 2.11 9.18
N ILE A 203 1.36 1.80 7.89
CA ILE A 203 1.32 0.44 7.37
C ILE A 203 2.76 -0.02 7.17
N SER A 204 3.21 -0.95 8.01
CA SER A 204 4.53 -1.55 7.97
C SER A 204 4.44 -3.02 7.62
N VAL A 205 5.03 -3.38 6.49
CA VAL A 205 5.09 -4.77 6.00
C VAL A 205 6.55 -5.16 5.85
N THR A 206 6.95 -6.18 6.62
CA THR A 206 8.25 -6.84 6.43
C THR A 206 8.04 -8.14 5.67
N GLY A 207 8.32 -8.11 4.37
CA GLY A 207 8.21 -9.23 3.45
C GLY A 207 9.24 -10.32 3.71
N ASN A 208 8.79 -11.56 3.59
CA ASN A 208 9.61 -12.75 3.37
C ASN A 208 9.45 -13.22 1.91
N SER A 209 9.98 -14.40 1.56
CA SER A 209 10.09 -14.86 0.17
C SER A 209 8.75 -15.21 -0.52
N THR A 210 7.63 -15.13 0.19
CA THR A 210 6.34 -15.75 -0.15
C THR A 210 5.15 -14.83 0.20
N ALA A 211 5.36 -13.52 0.17
CA ALA A 211 4.31 -12.54 0.40
C ALA A 211 3.76 -11.99 -0.93
N PHE A 212 2.47 -12.13 -1.18
CA PHE A 212 1.75 -11.65 -2.35
C PHE A 212 0.65 -10.68 -1.92
N TYR A 213 0.62 -9.52 -2.56
CA TYR A 213 -0.43 -8.52 -2.35
C TYR A 213 -0.97 -8.08 -3.71
N LEU A 214 -2.29 -8.08 -3.88
CA LEU A 214 -2.98 -7.65 -5.08
C LEU A 214 -4.04 -6.60 -4.71
N GLY A 215 -4.01 -5.45 -5.40
CA GLY A 215 -4.90 -4.31 -5.16
C GLY A 215 -4.27 -3.15 -4.38
N THR A 216 -4.96 -2.02 -4.36
CA THR A 216 -4.46 -0.73 -3.86
C THR A 216 -4.24 -0.72 -2.33
N VAL A 217 -3.10 -0.20 -1.89
CA VAL A 217 -2.82 0.18 -0.51
C VAL A 217 -2.91 1.70 -0.41
N TYR A 218 -3.96 2.17 0.27
CA TYR A 218 -4.34 3.59 0.32
C TYR A 218 -4.26 4.12 1.76
N ALA A 219 -3.29 4.99 2.03
CA ALA A 219 -3.05 5.64 3.31
C ALA A 219 -2.71 7.12 3.09
N PRO A 220 -3.67 7.96 2.64
CA PRO A 220 -3.38 9.32 2.16
C PRO A 220 -2.68 10.21 3.19
N ASP A 221 -2.98 10.02 4.48
CA ASP A 221 -2.38 10.75 5.60
C ASP A 221 -1.35 9.92 6.41
N GLY A 222 -1.25 8.62 6.11
CA GLY A 222 -0.41 7.65 6.82
C GLY A 222 0.86 7.27 6.08
N ASP A 223 1.80 6.66 6.80
CA ASP A 223 3.09 6.27 6.23
C ASP A 223 3.06 4.81 5.76
N LEU A 224 3.66 4.55 4.60
CA LEU A 224 3.85 3.20 4.08
C LEU A 224 5.32 2.81 4.19
N TYR A 225 5.60 1.71 4.90
CA TYR A 225 6.94 1.16 5.05
C TYR A 225 6.98 -0.29 4.61
N PHE A 226 7.71 -0.55 3.53
CA PHE A 226 7.91 -1.88 2.98
C PHE A 226 9.39 -2.27 3.10
N SER A 227 9.65 -3.38 3.78
CA SER A 227 11.01 -3.90 3.98
C SER A 227 11.05 -5.41 3.77
N GLY A 228 12.23 -6.01 3.57
CA GLY A 228 12.37 -7.46 3.40
C GLY A 228 13.78 -7.94 3.66
N ALA A 229 13.96 -9.27 3.73
CA ALA A 229 15.30 -9.88 3.76
C ALA A 229 15.85 -10.03 2.33
N SER A 230 17.17 -10.08 2.14
CA SER A 230 17.78 -10.25 0.80
C SER A 230 17.28 -11.52 0.10
N GLY A 231 16.84 -11.40 -1.15
CA GLY A 231 16.34 -12.53 -1.95
C GLY A 231 14.85 -12.85 -1.74
N THR A 232 14.11 -11.96 -1.08
CA THR A 232 12.65 -12.04 -0.97
C THR A 232 12.01 -11.39 -2.19
N ASN A 233 11.11 -12.09 -2.86
CA ASN A 233 10.42 -11.62 -4.07
C ASN A 233 8.91 -11.47 -3.83
N PRO A 234 8.47 -10.54 -2.97
CA PRO A 234 7.06 -10.25 -2.90
C PRO A 234 6.58 -9.60 -4.20
N THR A 235 5.61 -10.25 -4.86
CA THR A 235 4.92 -9.64 -6.01
C THR A 235 3.80 -8.76 -5.47
N PHE A 236 3.87 -7.48 -5.80
CA PHE A 236 2.89 -6.48 -5.42
C PHE A 236 2.18 -6.02 -6.69
N ASN A 237 1.09 -6.67 -7.08
CA ASN A 237 0.23 -6.12 -8.14
C ASN A 237 -0.66 -5.02 -7.53
N THR A 238 -0.03 -4.01 -6.96
CA THR A 238 -0.69 -3.01 -6.11
C THR A 238 -0.29 -1.60 -6.53
N GLN A 239 -1.21 -0.67 -6.32
CA GLN A 239 -0.89 0.74 -6.26
C GLN A 239 -0.64 1.14 -4.80
N LEU A 240 0.46 1.83 -4.52
CA LEU A 240 0.84 2.32 -3.20
C LEU A 240 0.63 3.84 -3.14
N ILE A 241 -0.32 4.30 -2.34
CA ILE A 241 -0.57 5.73 -2.10
C ILE A 241 -0.44 5.98 -0.61
N GLY A 242 0.62 6.68 -0.22
CA GLY A 242 0.89 7.05 1.17
C GLY A 242 1.10 8.56 1.32
N ASN A 243 1.06 9.07 2.56
CA ASN A 243 1.65 10.37 2.86
C ASN A 243 3.16 10.32 2.58
N ASN A 244 3.84 9.31 3.13
CA ASN A 244 5.22 8.97 2.79
C ASN A 244 5.29 7.49 2.40
N VAL A 245 6.20 7.13 1.49
CA VAL A 245 6.41 5.75 1.07
C VAL A 245 7.90 5.43 1.12
N GLU A 246 8.28 4.49 1.97
CA GLU A 246 9.65 3.97 2.03
C GLU A 246 9.69 2.50 1.64
N VAL A 247 10.60 2.20 0.72
CA VAL A 247 10.98 0.84 0.32
C VAL A 247 12.44 0.64 0.71
N SER A 248 12.68 -0.33 1.59
CA SER A 248 13.99 -0.55 2.19
C SER A 248 14.34 -2.04 2.38
N GLY A 249 15.51 -2.31 2.98
CA GLY A 249 15.97 -3.66 3.26
C GLY A 249 16.36 -4.41 1.99
N GLY A 250 16.15 -5.73 1.95
CA GLY A 250 16.32 -6.58 0.76
C GLY A 250 15.02 -6.91 0.05
N ALA A 251 13.97 -6.10 0.26
CA ALA A 251 12.68 -6.30 -0.42
C ALA A 251 12.85 -6.16 -1.93
N THR A 252 12.34 -7.13 -2.68
CA THR A 252 12.07 -6.96 -4.12
C THR A 252 10.59 -6.62 -4.28
N ILE A 253 10.24 -5.38 -4.57
CA ILE A 253 8.87 -5.00 -4.93
C ILE A 253 8.76 -5.09 -6.44
N ASP A 254 7.94 -6.01 -6.95
CA ASP A 254 7.57 -6.06 -8.36
C ASP A 254 6.12 -5.62 -8.52
N ILE A 255 5.93 -4.43 -9.10
CA ILE A 255 4.63 -3.88 -9.43
C ILE A 255 4.34 -4.07 -10.91
N ASN A 256 3.47 -5.01 -11.23
CA ASN A 256 2.83 -5.05 -12.53
C ASN A 256 1.52 -4.25 -12.45
N PHE A 257 1.57 -2.99 -12.89
CA PHE A 257 0.40 -2.14 -12.90
C PHE A 257 -0.44 -2.45 -14.15
N ASN A 258 -1.53 -3.19 -13.93
CA ASN A 258 -2.61 -3.34 -14.89
C ASN A 258 -3.76 -2.42 -14.49
N ASP A 259 -4.13 -1.46 -15.37
CA ASP A 259 -5.23 -0.52 -15.13
C ASP A 259 -6.55 -1.25 -14.79
N GLU A 260 -6.79 -2.41 -15.39
CA GLU A 260 -8.02 -3.20 -15.22
C GLU A 260 -8.11 -3.93 -13.87
N GLU A 261 -6.98 -4.10 -13.17
CA GLU A 261 -6.89 -4.79 -11.86
C GLU A 261 -6.79 -3.81 -10.68
N ASN A 262 -6.69 -2.50 -10.96
CA ASN A 262 -6.58 -1.44 -9.95
C ASN A 262 -7.86 -0.60 -9.88
N PHE A 263 -8.07 0.10 -8.76
CA PHE A 263 -9.28 0.92 -8.61
C PHE A 263 -9.29 2.04 -9.65
N GLU A 264 -10.33 2.03 -10.47
CA GLU A 264 -10.62 3.10 -11.41
C GLU A 264 -11.63 4.08 -10.82
N LYS A 265 -11.35 5.38 -10.94
CA LYS A 265 -12.38 6.38 -10.68
C LYS A 265 -13.50 6.27 -11.71
N PRO A 266 -14.77 6.27 -11.29
CA PRO A 266 -15.88 6.44 -12.22
C PRO A 266 -15.68 7.75 -13.00
N PRO A 267 -16.03 7.79 -14.29
CA PRO A 267 -15.85 8.97 -15.11
C PRO A 267 -16.65 10.14 -14.54
N TYR A 268 -15.99 11.27 -14.29
CA TYR A 268 -16.65 12.53 -13.95
C TYR A 268 -16.44 13.55 -15.08
N LEU A 269 -17.51 14.28 -15.42
CA LEU A 269 -17.50 15.32 -16.43
C LEU A 269 -17.15 16.65 -15.74
N ASP A 270 -15.94 17.14 -15.94
CA ASP A 270 -15.53 18.46 -15.44
C ASP A 270 -16.09 19.55 -16.37
N LEU A 271 -17.12 20.26 -15.93
CA LEU A 271 -17.69 21.42 -16.62
C LEU A 271 -16.93 22.66 -16.16
N GLN A 272 -15.83 22.98 -16.84
CA GLN A 272 -15.21 24.30 -16.70
C GLN A 272 -16.12 25.35 -17.33
N LYS A 273 -16.38 26.42 -16.57
CA LYS A 273 -17.21 27.56 -16.97
C LYS A 273 -16.34 28.78 -17.25
#